data_AF-A0A5P9WEX0-F1
#
_entry.id   AF-A0A5P9WEX0-F1
#
_cell.length_a   1.000
_cell.length_b   1.000
_cell.length_c   1.000
_cell.angle_alpha   90.00
_cell.angle_beta   90.00
_cell.angle_gamma   90.00
#
_symmetry.space_group_name_H-M   'P 1'
#
loop_
_entity.id
_entity.type
_entity.pdbx_description
1 polymer ?
#
loop_
_entity_poly.entity_id
_entity_poly.type
_entity_poly.pdbx_seq_one_letter_code
_entity_poly.pdbx_strand_id
1 'polypeptide(L)'
;MTEPSPLPGDPSELHLRISYDDGLWDTPQADTLGCWNVAVLHRRRAHGEHHEPVSSSGCTTADCSSCTVEDVVVGSMMFYRVHLDRGRNAYWAMEEESEELYETAQVLLDPETGSFADEVSEQLEYVGSALLVMNRVTLDPPWRGHGLAAVLACEVITRLMARCRAVACSPGITDLSSHRLTARAEWDRVNAKIAQGWESLGFRPYRDNVYLLSPASQDLEEQRGALRRHLAELGGSWRAGAS
;
A
#
# COMPACT_ATOMS: atom_id res chain seq x y z
N MET A 1 5.04 2.03 -26.44
CA MET A 1 5.91 1.70 -25.30
C MET A 1 6.27 3.04 -24.69
N THR A 2 5.54 3.49 -23.67
CA THR A 2 5.81 4.77 -23.02
C THR A 2 6.88 4.49 -21.99
N GLU A 3 8.07 5.05 -22.16
CA GLU A 3 9.10 5.01 -21.14
C GLU A 3 8.53 5.58 -19.83
N PRO A 4 8.80 4.96 -18.67
CA PRO A 4 8.37 5.52 -17.40
C PRO A 4 8.97 6.92 -17.27
N SER A 5 8.14 7.90 -16.92
CA SER A 5 8.62 9.25 -16.62
C SER A 5 9.78 9.19 -15.63
N PRO A 6 10.79 10.05 -15.76
CA PRO A 6 11.90 10.08 -14.81
C PRO A 6 11.37 10.31 -13.39
N LEU A 7 12.01 9.68 -12.40
CA LEU A 7 11.66 9.88 -11.00
C LEU A 7 11.90 11.34 -10.59
N PRO A 8 10.95 11.98 -9.90
CA PRO A 8 11.04 13.39 -9.52
C PRO A 8 12.05 13.66 -8.39
N GLY A 9 12.56 12.61 -7.73
CA GLY A 9 13.51 12.68 -6.62
C GLY A 9 14.15 11.32 -6.34
N ASP A 10 15.11 11.29 -5.41
CA ASP A 10 15.79 10.07 -5.00
C ASP A 10 14.80 9.13 -4.27
N PRO A 11 14.47 7.96 -4.85
CA PRO A 11 13.52 7.05 -4.21
C PRO A 11 14.05 6.45 -2.89
N SER A 12 15.35 6.55 -2.61
CA SER A 12 15.92 6.09 -1.32
C SER A 12 15.61 7.03 -0.15
N GLU A 13 15.17 8.27 -0.43
CA GLU A 13 14.71 9.24 0.56
C GLU A 13 13.20 9.08 0.88
N LEU A 14 12.54 8.10 0.25
CA LEU A 14 11.16 7.74 0.58
C LEU A 14 11.10 7.02 1.93
N HIS A 15 10.18 7.45 2.78
CA HIS A 15 9.92 6.82 4.06
C HIS A 15 8.43 6.85 4.42
N LEU A 16 8.05 5.98 5.36
CA LEU A 16 6.67 5.75 5.74
C LEU A 16 6.39 6.36 7.11
N ARG A 17 5.29 7.10 7.20
CA ARG A 17 4.70 7.49 8.48
C ARG A 17 3.38 6.73 8.64
N ILE A 18 3.36 5.79 9.58
CA ILE A 18 2.20 4.94 9.90
C ILE A 18 1.52 5.53 11.13
N SER A 19 0.22 5.81 11.03
CA SER A 19 -0.61 6.31 12.12
C SER A 19 -1.85 5.43 12.25
N TYR A 20 -2.19 5.08 13.49
CA TYR A 20 -3.50 4.50 13.79
C TYR A 20 -4.57 5.60 13.71
N ASP A 21 -5.66 5.32 13.02
CA ASP A 21 -6.82 6.18 12.96
C ASP A 21 -7.85 5.69 13.98
N ASP A 22 -8.04 6.50 15.02
CA ASP A 22 -9.01 6.21 16.06
C ASP A 22 -10.42 6.65 15.66
N GLY A 23 -10.67 7.08 14.41
CA GLY A 23 -11.97 7.55 13.95
C GLY A 23 -13.14 6.57 14.13
N LEU A 24 -12.87 5.30 14.43
CA LEU A 24 -13.87 4.29 14.75
C LEU A 24 -14.23 4.22 16.24
N TRP A 25 -13.60 5.00 17.12
CA TRP A 25 -13.69 4.86 18.59
C TRP A 25 -15.12 4.93 19.15
N ASP A 26 -16.02 5.68 18.51
CA ASP A 26 -17.42 5.85 18.92
C ASP A 26 -18.40 4.95 18.15
N THR A 27 -17.86 4.10 17.27
CA THR A 27 -18.65 3.20 16.42
C THR A 27 -18.83 1.83 17.08
N PRO A 28 -19.94 1.12 16.82
CA PRO A 28 -20.11 -0.26 17.30
C PRO A 28 -19.04 -1.24 16.83
N GLN A 29 -18.28 -0.91 15.78
CA GLN A 29 -17.28 -1.76 15.15
C GLN A 29 -15.87 -1.53 15.70
N ALA A 30 -15.64 -0.56 16.59
CA ALA A 30 -14.31 -0.19 17.12
C ALA A 30 -13.46 -1.36 17.65
N ASP A 31 -14.12 -2.34 18.28
CA ASP A 31 -13.45 -3.53 18.82
C ASP A 31 -13.12 -4.59 17.74
N THR A 32 -13.75 -4.47 16.58
CA THR A 32 -13.68 -5.40 15.43
C THR A 32 -12.73 -4.87 14.36
N LEU A 33 -12.79 -3.57 14.06
CA LEU A 33 -12.05 -2.91 13.00
C LEU A 33 -11.07 -1.89 13.59
N GLY A 34 -9.81 -1.97 13.17
CA GLY A 34 -8.85 -0.88 13.33
C GLY A 34 -8.44 -0.34 11.96
N CYS A 35 -8.26 0.97 11.85
CA CYS A 35 -7.79 1.61 10.62
C CYS A 35 -6.37 2.17 10.81
N TRP A 36 -5.52 1.99 9.79
CA TRP A 36 -4.18 2.56 9.73
C TRP A 36 -4.04 3.39 8.46
N ASN A 37 -3.78 4.68 8.66
CA ASN A 37 -3.39 5.60 7.61
C ASN A 37 -1.86 5.63 7.51
N VAL A 38 -1.35 5.52 6.30
CA VAL A 38 0.08 5.60 6.01
C VAL A 38 0.32 6.73 5.04
N ALA A 39 1.18 7.68 5.41
CA ALA A 39 1.70 8.67 4.49
C ALA A 39 3.04 8.19 3.92
N VAL A 40 3.18 8.28 2.60
CA VAL A 40 4.46 8.11 1.91
C VAL A 40 5.10 9.49 1.81
N LEU A 41 6.25 9.66 2.46
CA LEU A 41 6.96 10.92 2.53
C LEU A 41 8.23 10.84 1.70
N HIS A 42 8.52 11.87 0.92
CA HIS A 42 9.80 12.06 0.28
C HIS A 42 10.54 13.20 0.98
N ARG A 43 11.74 12.90 1.48
CA ARG A 43 12.60 13.90 2.09
C ARG A 43 13.31 14.70 1.01
N ARG A 44 13.17 16.02 1.01
CA ARG A 44 13.88 16.93 0.11
C ARG A 44 14.65 17.99 0.89
N ARG A 45 15.78 18.43 0.33
CA ARG A 45 16.52 19.61 0.80
C ARG A 45 16.05 20.84 0.02
N ALA A 46 15.54 21.83 0.73
CA ALA A 46 15.07 23.10 0.16
C ALA A 46 15.84 24.27 0.77
N HIS A 47 16.05 25.34 0.00
CA HIS A 47 16.50 26.62 0.56
C HIS A 47 15.27 27.39 1.07
N GLY A 48 15.37 28.00 2.25
CA GLY A 48 14.31 28.89 2.75
C GLY A 48 14.10 30.07 1.80
N GLU A 49 12.86 30.51 1.63
CA GLU A 49 12.37 31.52 0.66
C GLU A 49 12.98 32.94 0.80
N HIS A 50 14.11 33.14 1.48
CA HIS A 50 14.67 34.46 1.75
C HIS A 50 15.69 34.99 0.73
N HIS A 51 15.96 34.27 -0.37
CA HIS A 51 16.72 34.85 -1.48
C HIS A 51 16.29 34.28 -2.85
N GLU A 52 15.46 35.06 -3.54
CA GLU A 52 15.21 35.13 -5.01
C GLU A 52 14.90 33.85 -5.82
N PRO A 53 14.07 33.95 -6.88
CA PRO A 53 13.48 32.79 -7.53
C PRO A 53 14.47 32.16 -8.52
N VAL A 54 15.22 31.17 -8.05
CA VAL A 54 15.92 30.23 -8.93
C VAL A 54 15.35 28.84 -8.67
N SER A 55 14.77 28.27 -9.73
CA SER A 55 14.29 26.91 -9.94
C SER A 55 14.38 25.96 -8.73
N SER A 56 13.22 25.47 -8.29
CA SER A 56 12.97 24.54 -7.17
C SER A 56 13.63 23.16 -7.26
N SER A 57 14.75 22.99 -7.98
CA SER A 57 15.55 21.77 -7.93
C SER A 57 16.33 21.73 -6.62
N GLY A 58 16.17 20.64 -5.87
CA GLY A 58 16.74 20.49 -4.53
C GLY A 58 18.25 20.75 -4.43
N CYS A 59 18.67 21.17 -3.25
CA CYS A 59 20.05 21.44 -2.88
C CYS A 59 20.88 20.13 -2.87
N THR A 60 21.81 19.98 -3.82
CA THR A 60 22.66 18.77 -3.98
C THR A 60 23.93 18.78 -3.12
N THR A 61 24.22 19.90 -2.45
CA THR A 61 25.42 20.06 -1.61
C THR A 61 25.21 19.46 -0.21
N ALA A 62 26.11 18.54 0.17
CA ALA A 62 26.03 17.78 1.43
C ALA A 62 26.07 18.66 2.69
N ASP A 63 26.83 19.75 2.66
CA ASP A 63 27.11 20.63 3.82
C ASP A 63 26.55 22.05 3.65
N CYS A 64 25.43 22.21 2.94
CA CYS A 64 24.85 23.52 2.77
C CYS A 64 24.15 24.00 4.05
N SER A 65 24.74 24.99 4.71
CA SER A 65 24.23 25.57 5.95
C SER A 65 22.90 26.31 5.82
N SER A 66 22.47 26.63 4.59
CA SER A 66 21.20 27.31 4.30
C SER A 66 20.09 26.37 3.80
N CYS A 67 20.35 25.06 3.71
CA CYS A 67 19.35 24.08 3.29
C CYS A 67 18.59 23.54 4.51
N THR A 68 17.25 23.63 4.46
CA THR A 68 16.36 22.94 5.38
C THR A 68 15.93 21.60 4.79
N VAL A 69 15.62 20.64 5.66
CA VAL A 69 15.06 19.36 5.29
C VAL A 69 13.54 19.45 5.44
N GLU A 70 12.82 19.11 4.39
CA GLU A 70 11.36 19.10 4.35
C GLU A 70 10.88 17.72 3.92
N ASP A 71 9.87 17.18 4.62
CA ASP A 71 9.18 15.96 4.22
C ASP A 71 7.89 16.33 3.47
N VAL A 72 7.79 15.91 2.22
CA VAL A 72 6.61 16.13 1.37
C VAL A 72 5.84 14.83 1.23
N VAL A 73 4.52 14.88 1.42
CA VAL A 73 3.64 13.74 1.15
C VAL A 73 3.57 13.51 -0.36
N VAL A 74 3.93 12.32 -0.80
CA VAL A 74 3.95 11.90 -2.22
C VAL A 74 3.06 10.68 -2.49
N GLY A 75 2.23 10.32 -1.51
CA GLY A 75 1.27 9.22 -1.61
C GLY A 75 0.70 8.84 -0.25
N SER A 76 -0.28 7.93 -0.27
CA SER A 76 -0.88 7.39 0.93
C SER A 76 -1.29 5.94 0.77
N MET A 77 -1.45 5.25 1.90
CA MET A 77 -2.02 3.91 1.95
C MET A 77 -3.00 3.80 3.12
N MET A 78 -3.99 2.93 2.98
CA MET A 78 -4.98 2.65 3.99
C MET A 78 -5.08 1.15 4.21
N PHE A 79 -5.01 0.75 5.47
CA PHE A 79 -5.09 -0.64 5.89
C PHE A 79 -6.14 -0.79 6.99
N TYR A 80 -6.91 -1.86 6.94
CA TYR A 80 -7.82 -2.26 8.00
C TYR A 80 -7.35 -3.56 8.63
N ARG A 81 -7.27 -3.61 9.96
CA ARG A 81 -7.18 -4.89 10.67
C ARG A 81 -8.56 -5.25 11.15
N VAL A 82 -9.02 -6.40 10.69
CA VAL A 82 -10.31 -6.99 11.04
C VAL A 82 -10.05 -8.11 12.04
N HIS A 83 -10.52 -7.94 13.25
CA HIS A 83 -10.48 -8.94 14.29
C HIS A 83 -11.64 -9.90 14.12
N LEU A 84 -11.35 -11.20 13.99
CA LEU A 84 -12.37 -12.23 13.81
C LEU A 84 -12.75 -12.93 15.14
N ASP A 85 -12.00 -12.66 16.20
CA ASP A 85 -12.10 -13.30 17.52
C ASP A 85 -12.70 -12.41 18.61
N ARG A 86 -13.10 -11.17 18.27
CA ARG A 86 -13.62 -10.19 19.22
C ARG A 86 -14.49 -9.16 18.53
N GLY A 87 -15.25 -8.42 19.33
CA GLY A 87 -16.16 -7.39 18.85
C GLY A 87 -17.43 -7.98 18.24
N ARG A 88 -17.93 -7.35 17.18
CA ARG A 88 -19.10 -7.80 16.42
C ARG A 88 -18.69 -8.84 15.38
N ASN A 89 -19.67 -9.44 14.73
CA ASN A 89 -19.43 -10.27 13.56
C ASN A 89 -18.73 -9.41 12.47
N ALA A 90 -17.56 -9.86 12.04
CA ALA A 90 -16.67 -9.10 11.17
C ALA A 90 -17.24 -8.89 9.76
N TYR A 91 -18.06 -9.81 9.25
CA TYR A 91 -18.72 -9.66 7.96
C TYR A 91 -19.59 -8.40 7.94
N TRP A 92 -20.46 -8.26 8.94
CA TRP A 92 -21.35 -7.10 9.06
C TRP A 92 -20.59 -5.82 9.43
N ALA A 93 -19.53 -5.92 10.24
CA ALA A 93 -18.70 -4.77 10.55
C ALA A 93 -18.01 -4.19 9.30
N MET A 94 -17.50 -5.06 8.41
CA MET A 94 -16.90 -4.65 7.14
C MET A 94 -17.93 -4.06 6.17
N GLU A 95 -19.14 -4.63 6.12
CA GLU A 95 -20.26 -4.10 5.33
C GLU A 95 -20.64 -2.68 5.76
N GLU A 96 -20.76 -2.44 7.07
CA GLU A 96 -21.17 -1.16 7.62
C GLU A 96 -20.11 -0.06 7.41
N GLU A 97 -18.83 -0.42 7.29
CA GLU A 97 -17.72 0.52 7.14
C GLU A 97 -17.53 1.02 5.70
N SER A 98 -17.47 0.13 4.71
CA SER A 98 -17.30 0.53 3.30
C SER A 98 -17.63 -0.58 2.31
N GLU A 99 -17.99 -0.19 1.09
CA GLU A 99 -18.26 -1.12 -0.02
C GLU A 99 -17.01 -1.95 -0.38
N GLU A 100 -15.82 -1.36 -0.39
CA GLU A 100 -14.58 -2.08 -0.72
C GLU A 100 -14.23 -3.16 0.33
N LEU A 101 -14.49 -2.89 1.62
CA LEU A 101 -14.35 -3.91 2.65
C LEU A 101 -15.44 -4.97 2.51
N TYR A 102 -16.68 -4.58 2.18
CA TYR A 102 -17.76 -5.53 1.98
C TYR A 102 -17.45 -6.54 0.86
N GLU A 103 -16.95 -6.07 -0.29
CA GLU A 103 -16.52 -6.95 -1.39
C GLU A 103 -15.49 -7.99 -0.92
N THR A 104 -14.56 -7.58 -0.05
CA THR A 104 -13.57 -8.49 0.53
C THR A 104 -14.23 -9.47 1.51
N ALA A 105 -15.17 -9.01 2.33
CA ALA A 105 -15.90 -9.84 3.29
C ALA A 105 -16.74 -10.91 2.59
N GLN A 106 -17.44 -10.56 1.50
CA GLN A 106 -18.26 -11.48 0.71
C GLN A 106 -17.47 -12.68 0.17
N VAL A 107 -16.19 -12.47 -0.15
CA VAL A 107 -15.34 -13.52 -0.70
C VAL A 107 -14.70 -14.37 0.40
N LEU A 108 -14.36 -13.78 1.54
CA LEU A 108 -13.48 -14.42 2.53
C LEU A 108 -14.21 -14.90 3.80
N LEU A 109 -15.31 -14.26 4.18
CA LEU A 109 -15.94 -14.46 5.47
C LEU A 109 -17.30 -15.12 5.33
N ASP A 110 -17.63 -15.98 6.30
CA ASP A 110 -18.96 -16.55 6.45
C ASP A 110 -19.89 -15.52 7.15
N PRO A 111 -21.06 -15.17 6.57
CA PRO A 111 -21.93 -14.14 7.13
C PRO A 111 -22.54 -14.50 8.49
N GLU A 112 -22.74 -15.79 8.78
CA GLU A 112 -23.36 -16.24 10.03
C GLU A 112 -22.37 -16.13 11.19
N THR A 113 -21.12 -16.53 10.97
CA THR A 113 -20.08 -16.62 12.00
C THR A 113 -19.20 -15.38 12.06
N GLY A 114 -19.04 -14.64 10.97
CA GLY A 114 -18.09 -13.53 10.85
C GLY A 114 -16.62 -13.98 10.87
N SER A 115 -16.37 -15.29 10.73
CA SER A 115 -15.04 -15.87 10.61
C SER A 115 -14.72 -16.17 9.14
N PHE A 116 -13.49 -16.60 8.84
CA PHE A 116 -13.17 -17.12 7.51
C PHE A 116 -14.13 -18.26 7.14
N ALA A 117 -14.67 -18.23 5.92
CA ALA A 117 -15.43 -19.35 5.38
C ALA A 117 -14.56 -20.61 5.35
N ASP A 118 -15.15 -21.80 5.51
CA ASP A 118 -14.41 -23.06 5.63
C ASP A 118 -13.45 -23.29 4.44
N GLU A 119 -13.92 -23.06 3.21
CA GLU A 119 -13.12 -23.17 1.98
C GLU A 119 -11.88 -22.26 1.97
N VAL A 120 -11.97 -21.09 2.60
CA VAL A 120 -10.87 -20.13 2.74
C VAL A 120 -9.94 -20.60 3.85
N SER A 121 -10.50 -21.01 4.98
CA SER A 121 -9.77 -21.48 6.16
C SER A 121 -8.90 -22.69 5.85
N GLU A 122 -9.35 -23.61 4.99
CA GLU A 122 -8.58 -24.79 4.58
C GLU A 122 -7.31 -24.46 3.78
N GLN A 123 -7.28 -23.31 3.10
CA GLN A 123 -6.15 -22.87 2.28
C GLN A 123 -5.17 -21.99 3.05
N LEU A 124 -5.55 -21.53 4.25
CA LEU A 124 -4.75 -20.66 5.09
C LEU A 124 -4.14 -21.43 6.25
N GLU A 125 -2.83 -21.27 6.43
CA GLU A 125 -2.15 -21.76 7.64
C GLU A 125 -2.83 -21.21 8.90
N TYR A 126 -2.88 -22.04 9.95
CA TYR A 126 -3.54 -21.70 11.21
C TYR A 126 -2.62 -20.83 12.08
N VAL A 127 -2.35 -19.60 11.64
CA VAL A 127 -1.55 -18.63 12.39
C VAL A 127 -2.33 -17.33 12.51
N GLY A 128 -2.70 -16.92 13.72
CA GLY A 128 -3.38 -15.63 13.95
C GLY A 128 -4.90 -15.69 13.88
N SER A 129 -5.54 -14.58 14.30
CA SER A 129 -6.99 -14.45 14.47
C SER A 129 -7.58 -13.20 13.80
N ALA A 130 -6.76 -12.49 13.03
CA ALA A 130 -7.16 -11.28 12.33
C ALA A 130 -6.95 -11.41 10.81
N LEU A 131 -7.66 -10.58 10.05
CA LEU A 131 -7.44 -10.33 8.63
C LEU A 131 -6.87 -8.91 8.49
N LEU A 132 -5.79 -8.76 7.73
CA LEU A 132 -5.30 -7.43 7.34
C LEU A 132 -5.78 -7.13 5.91
N VAL A 133 -6.61 -6.12 5.71
CA VAL A 133 -7.03 -5.68 4.38
C VAL A 133 -6.21 -4.47 3.96
N MET A 134 -5.46 -4.60 2.87
CA MET A 134 -4.84 -3.47 2.18
C MET A 134 -5.89 -2.84 1.27
N ASN A 135 -6.54 -1.79 1.77
CA ASN A 135 -7.73 -1.21 1.14
C ASN A 135 -7.37 -0.26 -0.02
N ARG A 136 -6.41 0.64 0.20
CA ARG A 136 -6.07 1.67 -0.78
C ARG A 136 -4.58 1.94 -0.79
N VAL A 137 -3.99 2.07 -1.98
CA VAL A 137 -2.59 2.47 -2.18
C VAL A 137 -2.53 3.49 -3.30
N THR A 138 -2.03 4.69 -2.99
CA THR A 138 -1.87 5.78 -3.94
C THR A 138 -0.47 6.36 -3.85
N LEU A 139 0.09 6.70 -5.00
CA LEU A 139 1.27 7.54 -5.11
C LEU A 139 0.92 8.72 -6.02
N ASP A 140 1.60 9.83 -5.87
CA ASP A 140 1.44 10.96 -6.79
C ASP A 140 1.88 10.55 -8.20
N PRO A 141 1.23 11.05 -9.26
CA PRO A 141 1.49 10.63 -10.64
C PRO A 141 2.97 10.55 -11.05
N PRO A 142 3.86 11.49 -10.66
CA PRO A 142 5.28 11.43 -10.99
C PRO A 142 6.05 10.23 -10.38
N TRP A 143 5.53 9.66 -9.28
CA TRP A 143 6.14 8.52 -8.58
C TRP A 143 5.55 7.17 -9.01
N ARG A 144 4.56 7.16 -9.92
CA ARG A 144 3.91 5.93 -10.41
C ARG A 144 4.72 5.29 -11.53
N GLY A 145 4.63 3.97 -11.64
CA GLY A 145 5.17 3.20 -12.77
C GLY A 145 6.54 2.57 -12.55
N HIS A 146 7.18 2.83 -11.39
CA HIS A 146 8.52 2.32 -11.06
C HIS A 146 8.50 1.14 -10.06
N GLY A 147 7.31 0.65 -9.70
CA GLY A 147 7.13 -0.44 -8.73
C GLY A 147 7.22 -0.01 -7.26
N LEU A 148 7.32 1.29 -6.97
CA LEU A 148 7.47 1.83 -5.62
C LEU A 148 6.32 1.45 -4.68
N ALA A 149 5.08 1.45 -5.19
CA ALA A 149 3.90 1.10 -4.40
C ALA A 149 4.01 -0.30 -3.79
N ALA A 150 4.53 -1.28 -4.55
CA ALA A 150 4.71 -2.64 -4.07
C ALA A 150 5.75 -2.69 -2.94
N VAL A 151 6.92 -2.07 -3.12
CA VAL A 151 7.97 -2.04 -2.10
C VAL A 151 7.48 -1.38 -0.81
N LEU A 152 6.83 -0.23 -0.93
CA LEU A 152 6.31 0.53 0.21
C LEU A 152 5.17 -0.23 0.91
N ALA A 153 4.27 -0.88 0.17
CA ALA A 153 3.21 -1.70 0.75
C ALA A 153 3.79 -2.92 1.48
N CYS A 154 4.82 -3.57 0.93
CA CYS A 154 5.54 -4.68 1.58
C CYS A 154 6.03 -4.28 2.98
N GLU A 155 6.60 -3.08 3.06
CA GLU A 155 7.13 -2.52 4.30
C GLU A 155 6.00 -2.26 5.32
N VAL A 156 4.85 -1.74 4.88
CA VAL A 156 3.69 -1.56 5.78
C VAL A 156 3.13 -2.91 6.22
N ILE A 157 2.88 -3.83 5.29
CA ILE A 157 2.33 -5.16 5.56
C ILE A 157 3.19 -5.88 6.60
N THR A 158 4.52 -5.90 6.40
CA THR A 158 5.46 -6.51 7.35
C THR A 158 5.28 -5.97 8.79
N ARG A 159 5.01 -4.67 8.93
CA ARG A 159 4.84 -4.02 10.24
C ARG A 159 3.45 -4.27 10.83
N LEU A 160 2.42 -4.42 10.00
CA LEU A 160 1.02 -4.52 10.43
C LEU A 160 0.47 -5.95 10.45
N MET A 161 1.09 -6.93 9.80
CA MET A 161 0.55 -8.28 9.65
C MET A 161 0.68 -9.16 10.90
N ALA A 162 1.34 -8.69 11.95
CA ALA A 162 1.46 -9.45 13.20
C ALA A 162 0.07 -9.87 13.72
N ARG A 163 -0.07 -11.15 14.08
CA ARG A 163 -1.33 -11.83 14.50
C ARG A 163 -2.42 -11.94 13.44
N CYS A 164 -2.13 -11.55 12.20
CA CYS A 164 -3.04 -11.77 11.08
C CYS A 164 -2.82 -13.17 10.51
N ARG A 165 -3.92 -13.80 10.09
CA ARG A 165 -3.94 -15.11 9.41
C ARG A 165 -3.86 -14.99 7.90
N ALA A 166 -4.36 -13.89 7.37
CA ALA A 166 -4.20 -13.53 5.99
C ALA A 166 -4.03 -12.02 5.86
N VAL A 167 -3.42 -11.62 4.75
CA VAL A 167 -3.52 -10.27 4.21
C VAL A 167 -4.32 -10.36 2.92
N ALA A 168 -5.33 -9.52 2.76
CA ALA A 168 -6.16 -9.45 1.56
C ALA A 168 -6.02 -8.10 0.86
N CYS A 169 -6.18 -8.10 -0.46
CA CYS A 169 -6.38 -6.89 -1.24
C CYS A 169 -7.25 -7.17 -2.46
N SER A 170 -7.95 -6.13 -2.94
CA SER A 170 -8.65 -6.13 -4.22
C SER A 170 -7.95 -5.13 -5.14
N PRO A 171 -7.13 -5.58 -6.10
CA PRO A 171 -6.38 -4.66 -6.94
C PRO A 171 -7.29 -3.98 -7.95
N GLY A 172 -7.24 -2.66 -7.97
CA GLY A 172 -8.00 -1.87 -8.92
C GLY A 172 -7.53 -0.42 -8.92
N ILE A 173 -7.97 0.33 -9.92
CA ILE A 173 -7.74 1.77 -9.99
C ILE A 173 -8.73 2.45 -9.04
N THR A 174 -8.21 3.09 -8.00
CA THR A 174 -9.01 3.82 -6.99
C THR A 174 -9.20 5.30 -7.33
N ASP A 175 -8.51 5.82 -8.35
CA ASP A 175 -8.52 7.24 -8.71
C ASP A 175 -9.57 7.50 -9.83
N LEU A 176 -10.77 7.92 -9.43
CA LEU A 176 -11.90 8.27 -10.30
C LEU A 176 -11.64 9.47 -11.22
N SER A 177 -10.48 10.16 -11.12
CA SER A 177 -10.06 11.14 -12.13
C SER A 177 -9.72 10.51 -13.50
N SER A 178 -9.73 9.18 -13.58
CA SER A 178 -9.55 8.36 -14.78
C SER A 178 -10.76 8.33 -15.73
N HIS A 179 -11.53 9.43 -15.82
CA HIS A 179 -12.41 9.70 -16.98
C HIS A 179 -11.65 9.76 -18.32
N ARG A 180 -10.31 9.66 -18.31
CA ARG A 180 -9.46 9.57 -19.51
C ARG A 180 -9.30 8.17 -20.09
N LEU A 181 -9.50 7.12 -19.28
CA LEU A 181 -9.43 5.75 -19.78
C LEU A 181 -10.81 5.41 -20.36
N THR A 182 -11.03 5.68 -21.64
CA THR A 182 -12.32 5.42 -22.31
C THR A 182 -12.41 4.01 -22.90
N ALA A 183 -11.28 3.30 -23.01
CA ALA A 183 -11.21 1.98 -23.63
C ALA A 183 -11.02 0.86 -22.59
N ARG A 184 -11.93 -0.12 -22.56
CA ARG A 184 -11.88 -1.29 -21.66
C ARG A 184 -10.54 -2.04 -21.71
N ALA A 185 -9.92 -2.15 -22.89
CA ALA A 185 -8.62 -2.79 -23.06
C ALA A 185 -7.47 -2.06 -22.34
N GLU A 186 -7.56 -0.73 -22.20
CA GLU A 186 -6.56 0.05 -21.47
C GLU A 186 -6.72 -0.14 -19.96
N TRP A 187 -7.97 -0.19 -19.48
CA TRP A 187 -8.32 -0.56 -18.11
C TRP A 187 -7.78 -1.95 -17.73
N ASP A 188 -8.08 -2.96 -18.56
CA ASP A 188 -7.65 -4.34 -18.29
C ASP A 188 -6.11 -4.43 -18.25
N ARG A 189 -5.41 -3.68 -19.12
CA ARG A 189 -3.95 -3.63 -19.13
C ARG A 189 -3.37 -2.98 -17.87
N VAL A 190 -3.98 -1.90 -17.37
CA VAL A 190 -3.51 -1.24 -16.15
C VAL A 190 -3.77 -2.12 -14.94
N ASN A 191 -4.96 -2.72 -14.84
CA ASN A 191 -5.29 -3.66 -13.77
C ASN A 191 -4.35 -4.87 -13.76
N ALA A 192 -4.01 -5.43 -14.94
CA ALA A 192 -3.05 -6.53 -15.04
C ALA A 192 -1.65 -6.13 -14.52
N LYS A 193 -1.20 -4.90 -14.78
CA LYS A 193 0.08 -4.41 -14.21
C LYS A 193 0.03 -4.22 -12.71
N ILE A 194 -1.10 -3.73 -12.19
CA ILE A 194 -1.32 -3.58 -10.75
C ILE A 194 -1.29 -4.96 -10.08
N ALA A 195 -2.05 -5.92 -10.62
CA ALA A 195 -2.07 -7.31 -10.15
C ALA A 195 -0.68 -7.94 -10.18
N GLN A 196 0.08 -7.79 -11.27
CA GLN A 196 1.45 -8.28 -11.37
C GLN A 196 2.37 -7.68 -10.29
N GLY A 197 2.18 -6.40 -9.96
CA GLY A 197 2.89 -5.75 -8.87
C GLY A 197 2.62 -6.41 -7.51
N TRP A 198 1.37 -6.77 -7.24
CA TRP A 198 1.00 -7.46 -6.00
C TRP A 198 1.41 -8.93 -5.98
N GLU A 199 1.34 -9.63 -7.11
CA GLU A 199 1.88 -10.99 -7.21
C GLU A 199 3.38 -11.04 -6.95
N SER A 200 4.12 -9.97 -7.29
CA SER A 200 5.54 -9.85 -6.95
C SER A 200 5.81 -9.73 -5.43
N LEU A 201 4.80 -9.33 -4.64
CA LEU A 201 4.82 -9.36 -3.18
C LEU A 201 4.41 -10.71 -2.57
N GLY A 202 3.97 -11.66 -3.40
CA GLY A 202 3.52 -12.97 -2.95
C GLY A 202 2.02 -13.10 -2.78
N PHE A 203 1.26 -12.05 -3.11
CA PHE A 203 -0.18 -12.19 -3.24
C PHE A 203 -0.51 -13.21 -4.32
N ARG A 204 -1.50 -14.06 -4.05
CA ARG A 204 -2.03 -15.03 -5.00
C ARG A 204 -3.51 -14.76 -5.24
N PRO A 205 -3.99 -14.86 -6.49
CA PRO A 205 -5.41 -14.72 -6.76
C PRO A 205 -6.17 -15.85 -6.04
N TYR A 206 -7.30 -15.51 -5.41
CA TYR A 206 -8.14 -16.48 -4.72
C TYR A 206 -9.48 -16.67 -5.47
N ARG A 207 -10.36 -15.67 -5.41
CA ARG A 207 -11.66 -15.66 -6.07
C ARG A 207 -12.07 -14.23 -6.39
N ASP A 208 -12.81 -14.06 -7.47
CA ASP A 208 -13.22 -12.77 -8.00
C ASP A 208 -11.99 -11.87 -8.20
N ASN A 209 -11.99 -10.68 -7.60
CA ASN A 209 -10.85 -9.77 -7.61
C ASN A 209 -10.04 -9.79 -6.30
N VAL A 210 -10.25 -10.76 -5.41
CA VAL A 210 -9.56 -10.80 -4.12
C VAL A 210 -8.29 -11.64 -4.20
N TYR A 211 -7.20 -11.06 -3.71
CA TYR A 211 -5.89 -11.68 -3.61
C TYR A 211 -5.53 -11.90 -2.15
N LEU A 212 -4.89 -13.02 -1.85
CA LEU A 212 -4.45 -13.39 -0.51
C LEU A 212 -2.93 -13.52 -0.43
N LEU A 213 -2.38 -13.05 0.68
CA LEU A 213 -1.00 -13.26 1.09
C LEU A 213 -1.00 -13.91 2.47
N SER A 214 -0.30 -15.03 2.60
CA SER A 214 -0.08 -15.70 3.89
C SER A 214 1.07 -15.03 4.63
N PRO A 215 0.85 -14.49 5.86
CA PRO A 215 1.91 -13.88 6.68
C PRO A 215 3.02 -14.86 7.09
N ALA A 216 2.74 -16.17 7.04
CA ALA A 216 3.68 -17.23 7.39
C ALA A 216 4.52 -17.71 6.18
N SER A 217 4.24 -17.22 4.98
CA SER A 217 4.94 -17.64 3.76
C SER A 217 6.41 -17.22 3.79
N GLN A 218 7.31 -18.17 3.52
CA GLN A 218 8.73 -17.89 3.33
C GLN A 218 8.98 -17.01 2.09
N ASP A 219 8.11 -17.10 1.09
CA ASP A 219 8.19 -16.29 -0.14
C ASP A 219 8.17 -14.79 0.16
N LEU A 220 7.44 -14.37 1.20
CA LEU A 220 7.27 -12.95 1.53
C LEU A 220 8.59 -12.30 1.96
N GLU A 221 9.43 -13.00 2.74
CA GLU A 221 10.72 -12.48 3.18
C GLU A 221 11.71 -12.36 2.00
N GLU A 222 11.74 -13.37 1.13
CA GLU A 222 12.57 -13.38 -0.07
C GLU A 222 12.15 -12.27 -1.05
N GLN A 223 10.84 -12.12 -1.28
CA GLN A 223 10.27 -11.07 -2.12
C GLN A 223 10.53 -9.69 -1.55
N ARG A 224 10.43 -9.51 -0.22
CA ARG A 224 10.83 -8.26 0.44
C ARG A 224 12.29 -7.93 0.17
N GLY A 225 13.19 -8.91 0.26
CA GLY A 225 14.61 -8.74 -0.06
C GLY A 225 14.85 -8.33 -1.52
N ALA A 226 14.12 -8.93 -2.47
CA ALA A 226 14.19 -8.56 -3.89
C ALA A 226 13.70 -7.12 -4.13
N LEU A 227 12.59 -6.72 -3.51
CA LEU A 227 12.03 -5.39 -3.65
C LEU A 227 12.91 -4.29 -3.05
N ARG A 228 13.55 -4.55 -1.91
CA ARG A 228 14.54 -3.63 -1.33
C ARG A 228 15.75 -3.43 -2.23
N ARG A 229 16.22 -4.51 -2.89
CA ARG A 229 17.31 -4.41 -3.89
C ARG A 229 16.89 -3.55 -5.08
N HIS A 230 15.70 -3.80 -5.63
CA HIS A 230 15.14 -2.98 -6.72
C HIS A 230 15.06 -1.49 -6.33
N LEU A 231 14.61 -1.17 -5.12
CA LEU A 231 14.60 0.22 -4.62
C LEU A 231 16.00 0.83 -4.57
N ALA A 232 17.00 0.09 -4.09
CA ALA A 232 18.38 0.54 -4.05
C ALA A 232 18.97 0.77 -5.45
N GLU A 233 18.65 -0.09 -6.42
CA GLU A 233 19.04 0.05 -7.82
C GLU A 233 18.42 1.29 -8.47
N LEU A 234 17.14 1.58 -8.20
CA LEU A 234 16.48 2.81 -8.65
C LEU A 234 17.16 4.06 -8.07
N GLY A 235 17.49 4.05 -6.77
CA GLY A 235 18.20 5.16 -6.11
C GLY A 235 19.62 5.34 -6.63
N GLY A 236 20.33 4.26 -6.96
CA GLY A 236 21.63 4.32 -7.62
C GLY A 236 21.54 4.93 -9.03
N SER A 237 20.58 4.46 -9.82
CA SER A 237 20.34 4.93 -11.19
C SER A 237 19.95 6.40 -11.24
N TRP A 238 19.09 6.85 -10.32
CA TRP A 238 18.68 8.24 -10.22
C TRP A 238 19.87 9.16 -9.90
N ARG A 239 20.69 8.80 -8.90
CA ARG A 239 21.89 9.58 -8.54
C ARG A 239 22.93 9.63 -9.66
N ALA A 240 23.10 8.54 -10.40
CA ALA A 240 24.00 8.49 -11.55
C ALA A 240 23.52 9.34 -12.73
N GLY A 241 22.20 9.43 -12.95
CA GLY A 241 21.60 10.27 -13.99
C GLY A 241 21.41 11.75 -13.60
N ALA A 242 21.45 12.05 -12.31
CA ALA A 242 21.40 13.42 -11.77
C ALA A 242 22.80 14.07 -11.63
N SER A 243 23.88 13.30 -11.86
CA SER A 243 25.27 13.75 -11.90
C SER A 243 25.68 14.18 -13.30
#